data_AF-A0A6C0I3R2-F1
#
_entry.id   AF-A0A6C0I3R2-F1
#
_cell.length_a   1.000
_cell.length_b   1.000
_cell.length_c   1.000
_cell.angle_alpha   90.00
_cell.angle_beta   90.00
_cell.angle_gamma   90.00
#
_symmetry.space_group_name_H-M   'P 1'
#
loop_
_entity.id
_entity.type
_entity.pdbx_description
1 polymer ?
#
loop_
_entity_poly.entity_id
_entity_poly.type
_entity_poly.pdbx_seq_one_letter_code
_entity_poly.pdbx_strand_id
1 'polypeptide(L)'
;MKSVEMKAVETFEMGCEEETRLSKLKEDILSVMACVLNYLSVSSYEHYYTQYHQECRKNMNDIYDNGASSITVESCKHFYECLKRLESVTDTDDPDYYEYRRKIRRFIISLASIRK
;
A
#
# COMPACT_ATOMS: atom_id res chain seq x y z
N MET A 1 33.47 21.50 32.55
CA MET A 1 33.16 20.72 31.33
C MET A 1 32.02 19.77 31.66
N LYS A 2 30.85 19.92 31.04
CA LYS A 2 29.72 18.99 31.20
C LYS A 2 29.89 17.87 30.16
N SER A 3 30.00 16.62 30.62
CA SER A 3 29.94 15.46 29.73
C SER A 3 28.58 15.41 29.03
N VAL A 4 28.61 15.32 27.71
CA VAL A 4 27.44 15.02 26.89
C VAL A 4 27.31 13.50 26.85
N GLU A 5 26.28 12.97 27.51
CA GLU A 5 25.86 11.58 27.33
C GLU A 5 25.32 11.41 25.91
N MET A 6 26.08 10.69 25.08
CA MET A 6 25.58 10.18 23.81
C MET A 6 24.61 9.05 24.11
N LYS A 7 23.31 9.29 23.89
CA LYS A 7 22.31 8.22 23.88
C LYS A 7 22.62 7.29 22.71
N ALA A 8 22.89 6.04 23.02
CA ALA A 8 23.02 4.97 22.04
C ALA A 8 21.73 4.93 21.19
N VAL A 9 21.89 5.09 19.89
CA VAL A 9 20.84 4.77 18.92
C VAL A 9 20.75 3.25 18.91
N GLU A 10 19.75 2.71 19.60
CA GLU A 10 19.41 1.29 19.53
C GLU A 10 19.06 0.97 18.08
N THR A 11 20.03 0.39 17.38
CA THR A 11 19.84 -0.21 16.07
C THR A 11 19.18 -1.55 16.34
N PHE A 12 17.87 -1.61 16.14
CA PHE A 12 17.11 -2.85 16.29
C PHE A 12 17.54 -3.80 15.16
N GLU A 13 18.45 -4.74 15.45
CA GLU A 13 18.87 -5.78 14.53
C GLU A 13 17.68 -6.71 14.28
N MET A 14 16.98 -6.51 13.14
CA MET A 14 16.02 -7.49 12.64
C MET A 14 16.77 -8.78 12.26
N GLY A 15 16.31 -9.94 12.71
CA GLY A 15 16.89 -11.22 12.31
C GLY A 15 16.69 -11.46 10.79
N CYS A 16 17.66 -12.11 10.13
CA CYS A 16 17.63 -12.34 8.67
C CYS A 16 16.34 -13.02 8.16
N GLU A 17 15.66 -13.81 9.00
CA GLU A 17 14.38 -14.44 8.66
C GLU A 17 13.22 -13.44 8.60
N GLU A 18 13.18 -12.45 9.50
CA GLU A 18 12.15 -11.39 9.50
C GLU A 18 12.33 -10.43 8.33
N GLU A 19 13.59 -10.10 8.01
CA GLU A 19 13.92 -9.29 6.84
C GLU A 19 13.47 -9.97 5.53
N THR A 20 13.71 -11.28 5.42
CA THR A 20 13.26 -12.08 4.27
C THR A 20 11.73 -12.12 4.16
N ARG A 21 11.02 -12.29 5.30
CA ARG A 21 9.55 -12.28 5.35
C ARG A 21 8.97 -10.91 4.99
N LEU A 22 9.58 -9.83 5.45
CA LEU A 22 9.17 -8.47 5.14
C LEU A 22 9.36 -8.16 3.65
N SER A 23 10.50 -8.58 3.08
CA SER A 23 10.77 -8.41 1.64
C SER A 23 9.71 -9.13 0.79
N LYS A 24 9.48 -10.41 1.07
CA LYS A 24 8.44 -11.22 0.42
C LYS A 24 7.06 -10.55 0.50
N LEU A 25 6.67 -10.09 1.70
CA LEU A 25 5.39 -9.41 1.91
C LEU A 25 5.26 -8.14 1.07
N LYS A 26 6.33 -7.35 0.93
CA LYS A 26 6.31 -6.14 0.10
C LYS A 26 6.15 -6.45 -1.39
N GLU A 27 6.75 -7.54 -1.88
CA GLU A 27 6.54 -8.03 -3.24
C GLU A 27 5.09 -8.48 -3.47
N ASP A 28 4.53 -9.25 -2.53
CA ASP A 28 3.13 -9.70 -2.60
C ASP A 28 2.16 -8.50 -2.60
N ILE A 29 2.45 -7.45 -1.83
CA ILE A 29 1.69 -6.21 -1.82
C ILE A 29 1.72 -5.53 -3.19
N LEU A 30 2.91 -5.37 -3.77
CA LEU A 30 3.04 -4.78 -5.11
C LEU A 30 2.28 -5.57 -6.16
N SER A 31 2.33 -6.90 -6.10
CA SER A 31 1.60 -7.76 -7.03
C SER A 31 0.10 -7.49 -6.97
N VAL A 32 -0.47 -7.40 -5.77
CA VAL A 32 -1.90 -7.06 -5.61
C VAL A 32 -2.21 -5.63 -6.01
N MET A 33 -1.33 -4.66 -5.73
CA MET A 33 -1.48 -3.28 -6.21
C MET A 33 -1.53 -3.22 -7.74
N ALA A 34 -0.68 -3.98 -8.44
CA ALA A 34 -0.71 -4.09 -9.90
C ALA A 34 -2.05 -4.66 -10.40
N CYS A 35 -2.56 -5.72 -9.76
CA CYS A 35 -3.88 -6.28 -10.09
C CYS A 35 -4.99 -5.23 -9.93
N VAL A 36 -4.96 -4.44 -8.85
CA VAL A 36 -5.93 -3.37 -8.61
C VAL A 36 -5.85 -2.29 -9.69
N LEU A 37 -4.64 -1.82 -10.00
CA LEU A 37 -4.45 -0.79 -11.02
C LEU A 37 -4.91 -1.27 -12.40
N ASN A 38 -4.62 -2.53 -12.74
CA ASN A 38 -5.09 -3.14 -13.99
C ASN A 38 -6.62 -3.26 -14.01
N TYR A 39 -7.23 -3.71 -12.92
CA TYR A 39 -8.68 -3.77 -12.76
C TYR A 39 -9.29 -2.39 -13.04
N LEU A 40 -8.84 -1.36 -12.31
CA LEU A 40 -9.35 0.00 -12.46
C LEU A 40 -9.09 0.62 -13.85
N SER A 41 -8.18 0.08 -14.67
CA SER A 41 -8.00 0.55 -16.05
C SER A 41 -9.12 0.09 -16.99
N VAL A 42 -9.81 -0.99 -16.64
CA VAL A 42 -10.88 -1.58 -17.49
C VAL A 42 -12.27 -1.43 -16.89
N SER A 43 -12.38 -1.22 -15.58
CA SER A 43 -13.66 -1.16 -14.86
C SER A 43 -14.02 0.24 -14.34
N SER A 44 -13.14 1.24 -14.47
CA SER A 44 -13.47 2.61 -14.04
C SER A 44 -14.18 3.41 -15.12
N TYR A 45 -15.25 4.10 -14.73
CA TYR A 45 -16.00 5.03 -15.56
C TYR A 45 -15.33 6.41 -15.54
N GLU A 46 -14.18 6.53 -16.20
CA GLU A 46 -13.31 7.72 -16.11
C GLU A 46 -14.00 9.04 -16.47
N HIS A 47 -15.03 9.01 -17.31
CA HIS A 47 -15.79 10.20 -17.67
C HIS A 47 -16.56 10.82 -16.47
N TYR A 48 -16.78 10.06 -15.40
CA TYR A 48 -17.37 10.54 -14.13
C TYR A 48 -16.31 10.99 -13.11
N TYR A 49 -15.02 10.99 -13.48
CA TYR A 49 -13.98 11.41 -12.56
C TYR A 49 -14.10 12.89 -12.23
N THR A 50 -14.06 13.16 -10.92
CA THR A 50 -13.77 14.49 -10.40
C THR A 50 -12.26 14.68 -10.34
N GLN A 51 -11.81 15.91 -10.09
CA GLN A 51 -10.40 16.18 -9.78
C GLN A 51 -9.88 15.26 -8.65
N TYR A 52 -10.71 15.01 -7.64
CA TYR A 52 -10.34 14.15 -6.53
C TYR A 52 -10.17 12.67 -6.93
N HIS A 53 -11.00 12.15 -7.85
CA HIS A 53 -10.82 10.81 -8.40
C HIS A 53 -9.51 10.70 -9.19
N GLN A 54 -9.19 11.73 -9.99
CA GLN A 54 -7.93 11.81 -10.73
C GLN A 54 -6.72 11.83 -9.80
N GLU A 55 -6.76 12.62 -8.73
CA GLU A 55 -5.71 12.68 -7.71
C GLU A 55 -5.56 11.33 -6.99
N CYS A 56 -6.66 10.66 -6.63
CA CYS A 56 -6.62 9.30 -6.07
C CYS A 56 -5.94 8.32 -7.03
N ARG A 57 -6.33 8.33 -8.32
CA ARG A 57 -5.73 7.42 -9.31
C ARG A 57 -4.24 7.69 -9.50
N LYS A 58 -3.85 8.96 -9.58
CA LYS A 58 -2.44 9.36 -9.65
C LYS A 58 -1.65 8.89 -8.43
N ASN A 59 -2.15 9.15 -7.22
CA ASN A 59 -1.49 8.73 -5.98
C ASN A 59 -1.30 7.20 -5.90
N MET A 60 -2.28 6.42 -6.38
CA MET A 60 -2.16 4.96 -6.43
C MET A 60 -1.04 4.51 -7.38
N ASN A 61 -0.94 5.12 -8.56
CA ASN A 61 0.17 4.86 -9.49
C ASN A 61 1.51 5.27 -8.89
N ASP A 62 1.61 6.47 -8.31
CA ASP A 62 2.85 6.96 -7.69
C ASP A 62 3.33 6.02 -6.56
N ILE A 63 2.41 5.47 -5.75
CA ILE A 63 2.77 4.47 -4.71
C ILE A 63 3.32 3.19 -5.34
N TYR A 64 2.67 2.69 -6.39
CA TYR A 64 3.08 1.47 -7.07
C TYR A 64 4.44 1.63 -7.75
N ASP A 65 4.63 2.73 -8.48
CA ASP A 65 5.85 3.03 -9.26
C ASP A 65 7.08 3.23 -8.37
N ASN A 66 6.89 3.65 -7.11
CA ASN A 66 7.96 3.76 -6.12
C ASN A 66 8.51 2.40 -5.65
N GLY A 67 7.84 1.29 -5.98
CA GLY A 67 8.35 -0.07 -5.80
C GLY A 67 8.38 -0.59 -4.35
N ALA A 68 8.85 -1.82 -4.20
CA ALA A 68 8.68 -2.63 -2.99
C ALA A 68 9.45 -2.04 -1.80
N SER A 69 10.64 -1.49 -2.06
CA SER A 69 11.48 -0.85 -1.03
C SER A 69 10.74 0.27 -0.30
N SER A 70 9.88 0.99 -1.01
CA SER A 70 9.15 2.17 -0.54
C SER A 70 7.80 1.83 0.12
N ILE A 71 7.38 0.56 0.09
CA ILE A 71 6.13 0.13 0.72
C ILE A 71 6.21 0.26 2.24
N THR A 72 5.30 1.07 2.76
CA THR A 72 5.06 1.30 4.19
C THR A 72 3.59 1.05 4.53
N VAL A 73 3.30 0.88 5.82
CA VAL A 73 1.92 0.83 6.33
C VAL A 73 1.12 2.04 5.85
N GLU A 74 1.71 3.23 5.86
CA GLU A 74 1.03 4.48 5.49
C GLU A 74 0.73 4.53 3.99
N SER A 75 1.69 4.17 3.13
CA SER A 75 1.44 4.07 1.69
C SER A 75 0.33 3.06 1.37
N CYS A 76 0.27 1.92 2.07
CA CYS A 76 -0.79 0.93 1.87
C CYS A 76 -2.17 1.46 2.31
N LYS A 77 -2.22 2.19 3.43
CA LYS A 77 -3.45 2.86 3.89
C LYS A 77 -3.92 3.90 2.89
N HIS A 78 -3.01 4.73 2.38
CA HIS A 78 -3.35 5.76 1.40
C HIS A 78 -3.86 5.14 0.08
N PHE A 79 -3.19 4.09 -0.40
CA PHE A 79 -3.65 3.31 -1.55
C PHE A 79 -5.05 2.74 -1.34
N TYR A 80 -5.30 2.15 -0.17
CA TYR A 80 -6.60 1.58 0.20
C TYR A 80 -7.72 2.63 0.28
N GLU A 81 -7.43 3.82 0.84
CA GLU A 81 -8.40 4.91 0.87
C GLU A 81 -8.69 5.46 -0.53
N CYS A 82 -7.68 5.59 -1.40
CA CYS A 82 -7.88 5.96 -2.80
C CYS A 82 -8.77 4.93 -3.53
N LEU A 83 -8.53 3.64 -3.32
CA LEU A 83 -9.38 2.57 -3.88
C LEU A 83 -10.84 2.72 -3.44
N LYS A 84 -11.10 2.95 -2.14
CA LYS A 84 -12.46 3.19 -1.61
C LYS A 84 -13.11 4.43 -2.21
N ARG A 85 -12.34 5.47 -2.53
CA ARG A 85 -12.88 6.68 -3.16
C ARG A 85 -13.29 6.43 -4.61
N LEU A 86 -12.52 5.62 -5.33
CA LEU A 86 -12.83 5.23 -6.71
C LEU A 86 -14.02 4.26 -6.82
N GLU A 87 -14.48 3.67 -5.71
CA GLU A 87 -15.65 2.77 -5.65
C GLU A 87 -16.90 3.39 -6.30
N SER A 88 -17.12 4.70 -6.16
CA SER A 88 -18.29 5.39 -6.72
C SER A 88 -18.27 5.57 -8.24
N VAL A 89 -17.13 5.33 -8.87
CA VAL A 89 -16.88 5.51 -10.31
C VAL A 89 -16.22 4.28 -10.92
N THR A 90 -16.40 3.13 -10.30
CA THR A 90 -15.87 1.84 -10.75
C THR A 90 -17.00 0.83 -10.77
N ASP A 91 -17.01 -0.05 -11.76
CA ASP A 91 -17.84 -1.25 -11.73
C ASP A 91 -17.39 -2.12 -10.54
N THR A 92 -18.29 -2.39 -9.60
CA THR A 92 -18.01 -3.21 -8.41
C THR A 92 -18.79 -4.50 -8.39
N ASP A 93 -19.52 -4.83 -9.46
CA ASP A 93 -20.27 -6.09 -9.53
C ASP A 93 -19.34 -7.30 -9.73
N ASP A 94 -18.07 -7.06 -10.06
CA ASP A 94 -17.02 -8.08 -10.12
C ASP A 94 -16.54 -8.50 -8.71
N PRO A 95 -16.60 -9.82 -8.38
CA PRO A 95 -16.06 -10.35 -7.12
C PRO A 95 -14.58 -10.01 -6.84
N ASP A 96 -13.78 -9.82 -7.89
CA ASP A 96 -12.35 -9.51 -7.80
C ASP A 96 -12.11 -8.19 -7.05
N TYR A 97 -12.98 -7.19 -7.25
CA TYR A 97 -12.86 -5.89 -6.56
C TYR A 97 -12.83 -6.07 -5.03
N TYR A 98 -13.76 -6.85 -4.49
CA TYR A 98 -13.85 -7.11 -3.06
C TYR A 98 -12.75 -8.05 -2.58
N GLU A 99 -12.24 -8.94 -3.42
CA GLU A 99 -11.07 -9.75 -3.10
C GLU A 99 -9.81 -8.88 -2.93
N TYR A 100 -9.52 -8.02 -3.89
CA TYR A 100 -8.36 -7.11 -3.82
C TYR A 100 -8.44 -6.18 -2.61
N ARG A 101 -9.62 -5.59 -2.36
CA ARG A 101 -9.86 -4.74 -1.19
C ARG A 101 -9.58 -5.48 0.13
N ARG A 102 -10.01 -6.74 0.24
CA ARG A 102 -9.72 -7.58 1.41
C ARG A 102 -8.24 -7.92 1.55
N LYS A 103 -7.55 -8.24 0.44
CA LYS A 103 -6.10 -8.52 0.43
C LYS A 103 -5.30 -7.32 0.91
N ILE A 104 -5.54 -6.12 0.37
CA ILE A 104 -4.85 -4.89 0.79
C ILE A 104 -5.05 -4.63 2.28
N ARG A 105 -6.29 -4.77 2.79
CA ARG A 105 -6.57 -4.59 4.22
C ARG A 105 -5.79 -5.58 5.10
N ARG A 106 -5.67 -6.85 4.69
CA ARG A 106 -4.86 -7.85 5.41
C ARG A 106 -3.38 -7.47 5.42
N PHE A 107 -2.85 -7.01 4.29
CA PHE A 107 -1.46 -6.58 4.21
C PHE A 107 -1.15 -5.37 5.09
N ILE A 108 -2.06 -4.40 5.21
CA ILE A 108 -1.90 -3.29 6.16
C ILE A 108 -1.73 -3.81 7.60
N ILE A 109 -2.53 -4.81 7.99
CA ILE A 109 -2.47 -5.43 9.31
C ILE A 109 -1.14 -6.17 9.48
N SER A 110 -0.74 -6.99 8.50
CA SER A 110 0.52 -7.75 8.54
C SER A 110 1.75 -6.84 8.62
N LEU A 111 1.81 -5.78 7.82
CA LEU A 111 2.90 -4.79 7.90
C LEU A 111 2.94 -4.08 9.25
N ALA A 112 1.78 -3.75 9.81
CA ALA A 112 1.70 -3.09 11.11
C ALA A 112 2.11 -4.03 12.27
N SER A 113 1.93 -5.35 12.12
CA SER A 113 2.36 -6.32 13.13
C SER A 113 3.86 -6.60 13.13
N ILE A 114 4.54 -6.46 11.99
CA ILE A 114 6.01 -6.69 11.90
C ILE A 114 6.81 -5.53 12.52
N ARG A 115 6.22 -4.33 12.60
CA ARG A 115 6.86 -3.14 13.17
C ARG A 115 6.76 -3.03 14.71
N LYS A 116 6.12 -3.99 15.39
CA LYS A 116 5.95 -4.00 16.85
C LYS A 116 6.96 -4.94 17.48
#